data_AF-A0A815UQT5-F1
#
_entry.id   AF-A0A815UQT5-F1
#
_cell.length_a   1.000
_cell.length_b   1.000
_cell.length_c   1.000
_cell.angle_alpha   90.00
_cell.angle_beta   90.00
_cell.angle_gamma   90.00
#
_symmetry.space_group_name_H-M   'P 1'
#
loop_
_entity.id
_entity.type
_entity.pdbx_description
1 polymer ?
#
loop_
_entity_poly.entity_id
_entity_poly.type
_entity_poly.pdbx_seq_one_letter_code
_entity_poly.pdbx_strand_id
1 'polypeptide(L)' 'MCPNWLWDANGQTVAGVTGVSGSTADKLNAPWNIYVDTTNNLYIADAQNQRIQNLAQGSTM' A
#
# COMPACT_ATOMS: atom_id res chain seq x y z
N MET A 1 8.69 -26.32 -24.51
CA MET A 1 8.99 -26.23 -23.07
C MET A 1 8.83 -24.77 -22.67
N CYS A 2 7.90 -24.46 -21.78
CA CYS A 2 7.53 -23.10 -21.39
C CYS A 2 8.38 -22.66 -20.18
N PRO A 3 8.89 -21.41 -20.09
CA PRO A 3 9.73 -21.02 -18.98
C PRO A 3 8.88 -20.80 -17.71
N ASN A 4 9.43 -21.23 -16.58
CA ASN A 4 8.84 -21.10 -15.25
C ASN A 4 8.86 -19.62 -14.83
N TRP A 5 7.71 -18.96 -14.84
CA TRP A 5 7.53 -17.59 -14.36
C TRP A 5 7.63 -17.58 -12.83
N LEU A 6 8.84 -17.34 -12.32
CA LEU A 6 9.08 -17.15 -10.90
C LEU A 6 8.48 -15.79 -10.49
N TRP A 7 7.27 -15.78 -9.94
CA TRP A 7 6.84 -14.65 -9.11
C TRP A 7 7.76 -14.63 -7.89
N ASP A 8 8.51 -13.56 -7.70
CA ASP A 8 9.36 -13.43 -6.52
C ASP A 8 8.46 -13.31 -5.28
N ALA A 9 8.53 -14.29 -4.40
CA ALA A 9 7.70 -14.33 -3.19
C ALA A 9 8.11 -13.28 -2.12
N ASN A 10 8.86 -12.24 -2.51
CA ASN A 10 9.46 -11.25 -1.62
C ASN A 10 8.62 -9.98 -1.47
N GLY A 11 7.30 -10.08 -1.66
CA GLY A 11 6.40 -8.95 -1.48
C GLY A 11 6.52 -8.36 -0.08
N GLN A 12 6.73 -7.04 0.01
CA GLN A 12 6.79 -6.31 1.26
C GLN A 12 5.50 -5.53 1.49
N THR A 13 4.95 -5.61 2.71
CA THR A 13 3.86 -4.73 3.12
C THR A 13 4.39 -3.32 3.32
N VAL A 14 3.86 -2.37 2.54
CA VAL A 14 4.26 -0.96 2.60
C VAL A 14 3.24 -0.08 3.32
N ALA A 15 1.98 -0.52 3.42
CA ALA A 15 0.92 0.23 4.10
C ALA A 15 -0.14 -0.69 4.73
N GLY A 16 -0.58 -0.32 5.93
CA GLY A 16 -1.64 -1.01 6.66
C GLY A 16 -1.19 -2.29 7.37
N VAL A 17 -2.03 -2.75 8.30
CA VAL A 17 -1.83 -3.98 9.06
C VAL A 17 -3.02 -4.90 8.84
N THR A 18 -2.76 -6.14 8.42
CA THR A 18 -3.81 -7.12 8.14
C THR A 18 -4.71 -7.31 9.36
N GLY A 19 -6.03 -7.15 9.16
CA GLY A 19 -7.04 -7.36 10.20
C GLY A 19 -7.15 -6.25 11.24
N VAL A 20 -6.41 -5.15 11.10
CA VAL A 20 -6.42 -4.03 12.06
C VAL A 20 -6.71 -2.72 11.34
N SER A 21 -7.85 -2.10 11.62
CA SER A 21 -8.13 -0.73 11.21
C SER A 21 -7.56 0.29 12.20
N GLY A 22 -7.33 1.52 11.73
CA GLY A 22 -6.89 2.60 12.59
C GLY A 22 -6.61 3.90 11.84
N SER A 23 -6.39 4.98 12.59
CA SER A 23 -6.16 6.33 12.08
C SER A 23 -4.69 6.78 12.15
N THR A 24 -3.80 5.99 12.77
CA THR A 24 -2.37 6.25 12.80
C THR A 24 -1.76 6.15 11.39
N ALA A 25 -0.54 6.67 11.21
CA ALA A 25 0.11 6.68 9.91
C ALA A 25 0.36 5.26 9.36
N ASP A 26 0.68 4.29 10.21
CA ASP A 26 0.89 2.89 9.85
C ASP A 26 -0.40 2.10 9.54
N LYS A 27 -1.58 2.69 9.78
CA LYS A 27 -2.88 2.03 9.66
C LYS A 27 -3.76 2.65 8.59
N LEU A 28 -4.70 1.85 8.11
CA LEU A 28 -5.73 2.24 7.15
C LEU A 28 -7.11 1.92 7.73
N ASN A 29 -8.13 2.62 7.23
CA ASN A 29 -9.52 2.40 7.60
C ASN A 29 -10.44 2.50 6.38
N ALA A 30 -10.92 1.35 5.92
CA ALA A 30 -11.72 1.19 4.72
C ALA A 30 -11.15 1.94 3.49
N PRO A 31 -9.90 1.61 3.05
CA PRO A 31 -9.34 2.22 1.86
C PRO A 31 -10.16 1.83 0.62
N TRP A 32 -10.46 2.79 -0.25
CA TRP A 32 -11.30 2.57 -1.43
C TRP A 32 -10.51 2.45 -2.73
N ASN A 33 -9.34 3.09 -2.81
CA ASN A 33 -8.56 3.09 -4.04
C ASN A 33 -7.06 3.31 -3.74
N ILE A 34 -6.22 2.90 -4.70
CA ILE A 34 -4.78 3.11 -4.70
C ILE A 34 -4.33 3.66 -6.07
N TYR A 35 -3.34 4.53 -6.05
CA TYR A 35 -2.70 5.06 -7.25
C TYR A 35 -1.19 5.13 -7.06
N VAL A 36 -0.43 4.79 -8.11
CA VAL A 36 1.03 4.89 -8.11
C VAL A 36 1.43 5.88 -9.20
N ASP A 37 2.22 6.89 -8.83
CA ASP A 37 2.72 7.87 -9.80
C ASP A 37 3.98 7.40 -10.55
N THR A 38 4.43 8.19 -11.53
CA THR A 38 5.63 7.89 -12.34
C THR A 38 6.93 7.92 -11.56
N THR A 39 6.92 8.43 -10.33
CA THR A 39 8.05 8.45 -9.40
C THR A 39 7.95 7.35 -8.34
N ASN A 40 7.01 6.40 -8.51
CA ASN A 40 6.74 5.29 -7.59
C ASN A 40 6.28 5.70 -6.18
N ASN A 41 5.65 6.87 -6.04
CA ASN A 41 4.93 7.18 -4.81
C ASN A 41 3.55 6.50 -4.84
N LEU A 42 3.14 5.97 -3.70
CA LEU A 42 1.86 5.30 -3.51
C LEU A 42 0.88 6.23 -2.79
N TYR A 43 -0.26 6.44 -3.40
CA TYR A 43 -1.37 7.20 -2.85
C TYR A 43 -2.52 6.26 -2.52
N ILE A 44 -3.06 6.38 -1.31
CA ILE A 44 -4.16 5.53 -0.81
C ILE A 44 -5.31 6.42 -0.37
N ALA A 45 -6.49 6.19 -0.96
CA ALA A 45 -7.72 6.85 -0.54
C ALA A 45 -8.30 6.13 0.68
N ASP A 46 -7.94 6.62 1.87
CA ASP A 46 -8.27 6.04 3.17
C ASP A 46 -9.63 6.61 3.67
N ALA A 47 -10.71 6.07 3.11
CA ALA A 47 -12.02 6.73 3.06
C ALA A 47 -12.65 6.96 4.44
N GLN A 48 -12.58 5.99 5.35
CA GLN A 48 -13.15 6.20 6.70
C GLN A 48 -12.28 7.09 7.59
N ASN A 49 -11.01 7.29 7.24
CA ASN A 49 -10.17 8.30 7.86
C ASN A 49 -10.24 9.66 7.15
N GLN A 50 -11.05 9.78 6.08
CA GLN A 50 -11.26 11.02 5.32
C GLN A 50 -9.94 11.67 4.84
N ARG A 51 -8.97 10.84 4.44
CA ARG A 51 -7.64 11.32 4.04
C ARG A 51 -7.11 10.62 2.79
N ILE A 52 -6.12 11.23 2.17
CA ILE A 52 -5.23 10.57 1.22
C ILE A 52 -3.89 10.34 1.93
N GLN A 53 -3.49 9.08 2.04
CA GLN A 53 -2.17 8.68 2.52
C GLN A 53 -1.20 8.66 1.34
N ASN A 54 -0.03 9.29 1.49
CA ASN A 54 1.04 9.28 0.48
C ASN A 54 2.29 8.62 1.06
N LEU A 55 2.80 7.62 0.37
CA LEU A 55 4.05 6.95 0.70
C LEU A 55 5.05 7.18 -0.42
N ALA A 56 6.19 7.79 -0.09
CA ALA A 56 7.27 7.92 -1.03
C ALA A 56 7.91 6.55 -1.33
N GLN A 57 8.50 6.39 -2.51
CA GLN A 57 9.20 5.15 -2.87
C GLN A 57 10.20 4.73 -1.77
N GLY A 58 10.10 3.47 -1.33
CA GLY A 58 10.97 2.92 -0.29
C GLY A 58 10.58 3.31 1.15
N SER A 59 9.51 4.09 1.33
CA SER A 59 8.95 4.35 2.66
C SER A 59 8.26 3.08 3.18
N THR A 60 8.60 2.70 4.40
CA THR A 60 7.93 1.64 5.15
C THR A 60 7.29 2.27 6.36
N MET A 61 6.00 2.07 6.56
CA MET A 61 5.30 2.58 7.74
C MET A 61 5.19 1.54 8.85
#